data_AF-A0A7H0GSG4-F1
#
_entry.id   AF-A0A7H0GSG4-F1
#
_cell.length_a   1.000
_cell.length_b   1.000
_cell.length_c   1.000
_cell.angle_alpha   90.00
_cell.angle_beta   90.00
_cell.angle_gamma   90.00
#
_symmetry.space_group_name_H-M   'P 1'
#
loop_
_entity.id
_entity.type
_entity.pdbx_description
1 polymer ?
#
loop_
_entity_poly.entity_id
_entity_poly.type
_entity_poly.pdbx_seq_one_letter_code
_entity_poly.pdbx_strand_id
1 'polypeptide(L)'
;MIRLLLLPILALAGAFGCSSTSNPTPPVEAAPTILVFYKTAGFKHESIPVGRAAIQKLGQENGIKVDTTANAGAFTADNLKQYDAVVFLSTTQDVLNDAQQAAFEQYIRSGKGFVGIHAATDTEYDWPWYNRLVGAYFSSHPAIQPAVIRVTNKAHSSTSFLPDAWPRTDEWYNFKDIQPTITVLATLDESSYTGGTNGTTHPIAWYHEFDGGRAFYTAGGHTNESYQEPLFLRHVLGGIQYALGKRK
;
A
#
# COMPACT_ATOMS: atom_id res chain seq x y z
N MET A 1 58.59 -37.29 67.53
CA MET A 1 59.20 -35.96 67.44
C MET A 1 58.62 -35.24 66.24
N ILE A 2 57.75 -34.26 66.50
CA ILE A 2 56.96 -33.51 65.53
C ILE A 2 57.84 -32.36 65.00
N ARG A 3 58.01 -32.26 63.68
CA ARG A 3 58.60 -31.07 63.02
C ARG A 3 57.54 -30.46 62.11
N LEU A 4 57.05 -29.30 62.53
CA LEU A 4 56.06 -28.46 61.88
C LEU A 4 56.77 -27.63 60.79
N LEU A 5 56.34 -27.74 59.53
CA LEU A 5 56.79 -26.89 58.42
C LEU A 5 55.66 -25.90 58.09
N LEU A 6 55.88 -24.61 58.37
CA LEU A 6 55.03 -23.52 57.87
C LEU A 6 55.41 -23.22 56.41
N LEU A 7 54.42 -23.23 55.51
CA LEU A 7 54.52 -22.64 54.18
C LEU A 7 53.74 -21.31 54.14
N PRO A 8 54.28 -20.25 53.52
CA PRO A 8 53.56 -18.98 53.37
C PRO A 8 52.55 -19.06 52.22
N ILE A 9 51.33 -18.56 52.47
CA ILE A 9 50.28 -18.41 51.46
C ILE A 9 50.55 -17.09 50.71
N LEU A 10 50.84 -17.20 49.41
CA LEU A 10 50.97 -16.05 48.50
C LEU A 10 49.58 -15.75 47.92
N ALA A 11 48.96 -14.64 48.34
CA ALA A 11 47.69 -14.19 47.79
C ALA A 11 47.93 -13.45 46.45
N LEU A 12 47.55 -14.08 45.34
CA LEU A 12 47.58 -13.48 44.00
C LEU A 12 46.23 -12.82 43.72
N ALA A 13 46.16 -11.49 43.81
CA ALA A 13 44.99 -10.72 43.42
C ALA A 13 44.90 -10.64 41.89
N GLY A 14 44.10 -11.52 41.28
CA GLY A 14 43.78 -11.47 39.86
C GLY A 14 42.70 -10.41 39.59
N ALA A 15 43.08 -9.31 38.94
CA ALA A 15 42.13 -8.32 38.43
C ALA A 15 41.40 -8.92 37.22
N PHE A 16 40.16 -9.40 37.42
CA PHE A 16 39.24 -9.71 36.32
C PHE A 16 38.76 -8.40 35.70
N GLY A 17 39.44 -7.96 34.63
CA GLY A 17 38.92 -6.93 33.75
C GLY A 17 37.69 -7.47 32.99
N CYS A 18 36.49 -7.04 33.38
CA CYS A 18 35.30 -7.21 32.55
C CYS A 18 35.49 -6.39 31.27
N SER A 19 35.98 -7.01 30.20
CA SER A 19 35.87 -6.45 28.85
C SER A 19 34.42 -6.59 28.40
N SER A 20 33.64 -5.54 28.63
CA SER A 20 32.30 -5.37 28.06
C SER A 20 32.42 -5.21 26.55
N THR A 21 32.31 -6.31 25.81
CA THR A 21 32.10 -6.28 24.36
C THR A 21 30.72 -5.69 24.09
N SER A 22 30.64 -4.40 23.82
CA SER A 22 29.41 -3.79 23.30
C SER A 22 29.15 -4.37 21.91
N ASN A 23 28.19 -5.28 21.81
CA ASN A 23 27.68 -5.72 20.52
C ASN A 23 27.20 -4.48 19.75
N PRO A 24 27.65 -4.24 18.52
CA PRO A 24 27.19 -3.11 17.73
C PRO A 24 25.68 -3.21 17.55
N THR A 25 24.96 -2.16 17.93
CA THR A 25 23.54 -2.01 17.63
C THR A 25 23.34 -2.18 16.13
N PRO A 26 22.45 -3.07 15.66
CA PRO A 26 22.18 -3.18 14.22
C PRO A 26 21.73 -1.82 13.69
N PRO A 27 22.10 -1.46 12.45
CA PRO A 27 21.68 -0.20 11.86
C PRO A 27 20.16 -0.08 11.93
N VAL A 28 19.66 1.06 12.44
CA VAL A 28 18.23 1.37 12.36
C VAL A 28 17.88 1.44 10.88
N GLU A 29 17.07 0.50 10.42
CA GLU A 29 16.60 0.45 9.04
C GLU A 29 15.92 1.79 8.71
N ALA A 30 16.37 2.47 7.66
CA ALA A 30 15.82 3.78 7.29
C ALA A 30 14.31 3.70 7.08
N ALA A 31 13.53 4.70 7.49
CA ALA A 31 12.06 4.69 7.36
C ALA A 31 11.62 4.51 5.89
N PRO A 32 10.58 3.69 5.61
CA PRO A 32 10.08 3.51 4.24
C PRO A 32 9.51 4.82 3.71
N THR A 33 9.63 5.06 2.42
CA THR A 33 9.17 6.30 1.79
C THR A 33 8.20 6.00 0.65
N ILE A 34 7.06 6.70 0.58
CA ILE A 34 6.08 6.55 -0.50
C ILE A 34 5.80 7.87 -1.19
N LEU A 35 5.43 7.80 -2.47
CA LEU A 35 4.94 8.93 -3.24
C LEU A 35 3.44 8.77 -3.51
N VAL A 36 2.62 9.72 -3.05
CA VAL A 36 1.20 9.82 -3.40
C VAL A 36 1.05 10.70 -4.64
N PHE A 37 0.75 10.07 -5.77
CA PHE A 37 0.46 10.71 -7.03
C PHE A 37 -1.05 10.87 -7.21
N TYR A 38 -1.50 12.09 -7.54
CA TYR A 38 -2.93 12.43 -7.62
C TYR A 38 -3.26 13.33 -8.82
N LYS A 39 -2.50 13.22 -9.92
CA LYS A 39 -2.80 13.95 -11.14
C LYS A 39 -4.09 13.42 -11.77
N THR A 40 -4.92 14.32 -12.26
CA THR A 40 -6.16 14.00 -12.98
C THR A 40 -6.12 14.70 -14.33
N ALA A 41 -6.37 13.96 -15.41
CA ALA A 41 -6.64 14.50 -16.74
C ALA A 41 -8.12 14.40 -17.14
N GLY A 42 -8.96 13.79 -16.29
CA GLY A 42 -10.41 13.77 -16.39
C GLY A 42 -11.09 14.33 -15.14
N PHE A 43 -12.05 13.58 -14.59
CA PHE A 43 -12.77 13.98 -13.38
C PHE A 43 -11.81 14.15 -12.20
N LYS A 44 -12.06 15.16 -11.36
CA LYS A 44 -11.27 15.45 -10.17
C LYS A 44 -12.13 15.26 -8.94
N HIS A 45 -11.85 14.19 -8.19
CA HIS A 45 -12.57 13.87 -6.97
C HIS A 45 -12.30 14.91 -5.87
N GLU A 46 -13.36 15.39 -5.23
CA GLU A 46 -13.28 16.34 -4.12
C GLU A 46 -12.54 15.77 -2.90
N SER A 47 -12.46 14.45 -2.80
CA SER A 47 -11.78 13.74 -1.71
C SER A 47 -10.27 13.68 -1.82
N ILE A 48 -9.67 14.04 -2.96
CA ILE A 48 -8.21 14.01 -3.15
C ILE A 48 -7.46 14.77 -2.03
N PRO A 49 -7.83 16.02 -1.66
CA PRO A 49 -7.17 16.73 -0.57
C PRO A 49 -7.29 16.00 0.79
N VAL A 50 -8.46 15.44 1.09
CA VAL A 50 -8.71 14.72 2.35
C VAL A 50 -7.93 13.41 2.39
N GLY A 51 -7.95 12.65 1.29
CA GLY A 51 -7.20 11.41 1.15
C GLY A 51 -5.70 11.59 1.24
N ARG A 52 -5.14 12.65 0.63
CA ARG A 52 -3.72 13.00 0.79
C ARG A 52 -3.37 13.25 2.25
N ALA A 53 -4.14 14.09 2.92
CA ALA A 53 -3.91 14.41 4.34
C ALA A 53 -4.02 13.17 5.23
N ALA A 54 -5.00 12.30 4.95
CA ALA A 54 -5.18 11.04 5.68
C ALA A 54 -4.02 10.08 5.49
N ILE A 55 -3.51 9.91 4.26
CA ILE A 55 -2.35 9.03 3.98
C ILE A 55 -1.08 9.61 4.61
N GLN A 56 -0.88 10.93 4.57
CA GLN A 56 0.24 11.58 5.27
C GLN A 56 0.18 11.34 6.78
N LYS A 57 -1.01 11.47 7.38
CA LYS A 57 -1.23 11.19 8.80
C LYS A 57 -0.95 9.72 9.13
N LEU A 58 -1.47 8.78 8.33
CA LEU A 58 -1.16 7.35 8.48
C LEU A 58 0.34 7.10 8.41
N GLY A 59 1.04 7.77 7.50
CA GLY A 59 2.49 7.65 7.41
C GLY A 59 3.21 8.14 8.67
N GLN A 60 2.85 9.31 9.19
CA GLN A 60 3.39 9.84 10.44
C GLN A 60 3.18 8.88 11.62
N GLU A 61 1.98 8.31 11.73
CA GLU A 61 1.62 7.38 12.82
C GLU A 61 2.30 6.01 12.70
N ASN A 62 2.79 5.64 11.52
CA ASN A 62 3.35 4.31 11.23
C ASN A 62 4.81 4.35 10.77
N GLY A 63 5.49 5.50 10.94
CA GLY A 63 6.90 5.66 10.58
C GLY A 63 7.18 5.57 9.08
N ILE A 64 6.22 5.91 8.22
CA ILE A 64 6.35 5.97 6.76
C ILE A 64 6.46 7.44 6.34
N LYS A 65 7.50 7.78 5.57
CA LYS A 65 7.61 9.11 4.95
C LYS A 65 6.68 9.18 3.74
N VAL A 66 5.90 10.25 3.62
CA VAL A 66 4.88 10.40 2.58
C VAL A 66 5.07 11.72 1.85
N ASP A 67 5.54 11.63 0.61
CA ASP A 67 5.53 12.76 -0.32
C ASP A 67 4.25 12.73 -1.16
N THR A 68 3.83 13.90 -1.66
CA THR A 68 2.63 13.98 -2.51
C THR A 68 2.87 14.89 -3.69
N THR A 69 2.40 14.52 -4.88
CA THR A 69 2.51 15.36 -6.08
C THR A 69 1.38 15.11 -7.09
N ALA A 70 1.00 16.15 -7.84
CA ALA A 70 0.24 16.01 -9.09
C ALA A 70 1.11 16.25 -10.33
N ASN A 71 2.42 16.50 -10.15
CA ASN A 71 3.34 16.75 -11.25
C ASN A 71 3.88 15.42 -11.80
N ALA A 72 3.44 15.05 -13.01
CA ALA A 72 3.93 13.86 -13.71
C ALA A 72 5.45 13.93 -14.00
N GLY A 73 6.07 15.11 -14.00
CA GLY A 73 7.53 15.27 -14.07
C GLY A 73 8.31 14.60 -12.94
N ALA A 74 7.63 14.14 -11.88
CA ALA A 74 8.23 13.31 -10.84
C ALA A 74 8.49 11.85 -11.28
N PHE A 75 7.92 11.39 -12.40
CA PHE A 75 8.08 10.03 -12.90
C PHE A 75 9.36 9.91 -13.76
N THR A 76 10.50 10.02 -13.09
CA THR A 76 11.82 9.77 -13.65
C THR A 76 12.51 8.66 -12.86
N ALA A 77 13.42 7.91 -13.48
CA ALA A 77 14.16 6.85 -12.79
C ALA A 77 14.90 7.38 -11.55
N ASP A 78 15.50 8.56 -11.64
CA ASP A 78 16.24 9.18 -10.55
C ASP A 78 15.35 9.59 -9.37
N ASN A 79 14.15 10.08 -9.65
CA ASN A 79 13.22 10.46 -8.59
C ASN A 79 12.50 9.25 -8.00
N LEU A 80 12.12 8.26 -8.82
CA LEU A 80 11.36 7.10 -8.36
C LEU A 80 12.18 6.16 -7.48
N LYS A 81 13.50 6.07 -7.67
CA LYS A 81 14.36 5.15 -6.87
C LYS A 81 14.38 5.41 -5.36
N GLN A 82 13.98 6.61 -4.92
CA GLN A 82 13.90 6.96 -3.50
C GLN A 82 12.62 6.44 -2.81
N TYR A 83 11.64 5.98 -3.58
CA TYR A 83 10.35 5.54 -3.07
C TYR A 83 10.25 4.02 -3.05
N ASP A 84 9.73 3.47 -1.96
CA ASP A 84 9.45 2.05 -1.77
C ASP A 84 8.12 1.62 -2.38
N ALA A 85 7.15 2.55 -2.42
CA ALA A 85 5.90 2.38 -3.15
C ALA A 85 5.38 3.70 -3.73
N VAL A 86 4.61 3.61 -4.80
CA VAL A 86 3.84 4.73 -5.36
C VAL A 86 2.35 4.46 -5.18
N VAL A 87 1.63 5.45 -4.66
CA VAL A 87 0.17 5.43 -4.51
C VAL A 87 -0.45 6.29 -5.60
N PHE A 88 -1.33 5.73 -6.43
CA PHE A 88 -2.20 6.48 -7.31
C PHE A 88 -3.51 6.73 -6.57
N LEU A 89 -3.70 7.97 -6.11
CA LEU A 89 -4.87 8.40 -5.36
C LEU A 89 -5.84 9.11 -6.30
N SER A 90 -6.87 8.38 -6.74
CA SER A 90 -7.93 8.88 -7.62
C SER A 90 -7.39 9.65 -8.83
N THR A 91 -6.33 9.12 -9.47
CA THR A 91 -5.90 9.60 -10.79
C THR A 91 -7.00 9.34 -11.82
N THR A 92 -7.06 10.11 -12.90
CA THR A 92 -8.05 9.88 -13.97
C THR A 92 -7.47 10.18 -15.33
N GLN A 93 -7.85 9.38 -16.33
CA GLN A 93 -7.47 9.46 -17.74
C GLN A 93 -5.95 9.27 -17.96
N ASP A 94 -5.41 9.86 -19.03
CA ASP A 94 -4.01 9.76 -19.42
C ASP A 94 -3.13 10.79 -18.67
N VAL A 95 -2.27 10.32 -17.78
CA VAL A 95 -1.56 11.16 -16.81
C VAL A 95 -0.04 11.14 -16.98
N LEU A 96 0.51 10.10 -17.61
CA LEU A 96 1.93 9.89 -17.89
C LEU A 96 2.19 9.75 -19.40
N ASN A 97 3.22 10.43 -19.90
CA ASN A 97 3.69 10.19 -21.26
C ASN A 97 4.58 8.93 -21.37
N ASP A 98 4.91 8.50 -22.58
CA ASP A 98 5.72 7.29 -22.85
C ASP A 98 7.01 7.19 -22.02
N ALA A 99 7.73 8.31 -21.85
CA ALA A 99 8.98 8.32 -21.07
C ALA A 99 8.71 8.08 -19.57
N GLN A 100 7.62 8.65 -19.04
CA GLN A 100 7.20 8.49 -17.66
C GLN A 100 6.61 7.08 -17.41
N GLN A 101 5.85 6.56 -18.38
CA GLN A 101 5.37 5.17 -18.39
C GLN A 101 6.56 4.20 -18.32
N ALA A 102 7.56 4.36 -19.21
CA ALA A 102 8.76 3.52 -19.22
C ALA A 102 9.54 3.59 -17.90
N ALA A 103 9.67 4.78 -17.30
CA ALA A 103 10.30 4.93 -15.98
C ALA A 103 9.51 4.19 -14.89
N PHE A 104 8.18 4.21 -14.96
CA PHE A 104 7.33 3.52 -14.01
C PHE A 104 7.35 2.00 -14.18
N GLU A 105 7.44 1.48 -15.41
CA GLU A 105 7.65 0.04 -15.62
C GLU A 105 8.96 -0.43 -14.99
N GLN A 106 10.06 0.31 -15.22
CA GLN A 106 11.35 -0.01 -14.62
C GLN A 106 11.31 0.03 -13.09
N TYR A 107 10.58 1.01 -12.53
CA TYR A 107 10.35 1.12 -11.10
C TYR A 107 9.68 -0.14 -10.54
N ILE A 108 8.57 -0.61 -11.14
CA ILE A 108 7.88 -1.83 -10.71
C ILE A 108 8.77 -3.06 -10.90
N ARG A 109 9.47 -3.18 -12.04
CA ARG A 109 10.46 -4.24 -12.32
C ARG A 109 11.59 -4.35 -11.31
N SER A 110 11.93 -3.24 -10.65
CA SER A 110 12.92 -3.24 -9.57
C SER A 110 12.41 -3.81 -8.23
N GLY A 111 11.15 -4.25 -8.17
CA GLY A 111 10.54 -4.87 -6.99
C GLY A 111 9.81 -3.91 -6.06
N LYS A 112 9.57 -2.68 -6.52
CA LYS A 112 8.87 -1.63 -5.77
C LYS A 112 7.35 -1.77 -5.84
N GLY A 113 6.66 -1.12 -4.90
CA GLY A 113 5.23 -1.29 -4.68
C GLY A 113 4.34 -0.32 -5.46
N PHE A 114 3.12 -0.76 -5.74
CA PHE A 114 2.03 0.06 -6.27
C PHE A 114 0.78 -0.07 -5.39
N VAL A 115 0.08 1.05 -5.20
CA VAL A 115 -1.22 1.11 -4.55
C VAL A 115 -2.15 1.95 -5.43
N GLY A 116 -3.23 1.38 -5.93
CA GLY A 116 -4.31 2.13 -6.58
C GLY A 116 -5.48 2.35 -5.63
N ILE A 117 -6.00 3.57 -5.57
CA ILE A 117 -7.17 3.92 -4.76
C ILE A 117 -8.23 4.54 -5.67
N HIS A 118 -9.45 4.02 -5.55
CA HIS A 118 -10.64 4.49 -6.24
C HIS A 118 -10.42 4.63 -7.76
N ALA A 119 -10.33 5.87 -8.26
CA ALA A 119 -10.24 6.15 -9.69
C ALA A 119 -8.90 5.79 -10.36
N ALA A 120 -7.94 5.22 -9.62
CA ALA A 120 -6.75 4.63 -10.22
C ALA A 120 -7.08 3.60 -11.34
N THR A 121 -8.27 2.98 -11.36
CA THR A 121 -8.71 2.13 -12.49
C THR A 121 -9.31 2.90 -13.67
N ASP A 122 -9.66 4.17 -13.50
CA ASP A 122 -10.05 5.12 -14.55
C ASP A 122 -8.81 5.84 -15.12
N THR A 123 -7.69 5.14 -15.29
CA THR A 123 -6.38 5.75 -15.62
C THR A 123 -5.66 4.93 -16.68
N GLU A 124 -4.97 5.59 -17.62
CA GLU A 124 -4.05 4.98 -18.61
C GLU A 124 -4.67 3.83 -19.46
N TYR A 125 -5.83 4.10 -20.08
CA TYR A 125 -6.57 3.10 -20.89
C TYR A 125 -5.80 2.58 -22.11
N ASP A 126 -4.96 3.41 -22.72
CA ASP A 126 -4.18 3.08 -23.92
C ASP A 126 -2.83 2.40 -23.58
N TRP A 127 -2.59 2.10 -22.31
CA TRP A 127 -1.38 1.44 -21.82
C TRP A 127 -1.73 0.09 -21.17
N PRO A 128 -1.86 -1.01 -21.95
CA PRO A 128 -2.29 -2.32 -21.43
C PRO A 128 -1.40 -2.89 -20.32
N TRP A 129 -0.14 -2.45 -20.23
CA TRP A 129 0.71 -2.80 -19.10
C TRP A 129 0.16 -2.25 -17.78
N TYR A 130 -0.40 -1.04 -17.77
CA TYR A 130 -1.07 -0.47 -16.60
C TYR A 130 -2.28 -1.28 -16.17
N ASN A 131 -3.13 -1.73 -17.11
CA ASN A 131 -4.26 -2.61 -16.75
C ASN A 131 -3.79 -3.85 -15.97
N ARG A 132 -2.68 -4.44 -16.40
CA ARG A 132 -2.11 -5.61 -15.72
C ARG A 132 -1.57 -5.29 -14.34
N LEU A 133 -1.05 -4.08 -14.12
CA LEU A 133 -0.61 -3.59 -12.81
C LEU A 133 -1.79 -3.24 -11.88
N VAL A 134 -2.73 -2.42 -12.34
CA VAL A 134 -3.86 -1.98 -11.50
C VAL A 134 -4.88 -3.09 -11.30
N GLY A 135 -5.00 -4.01 -12.27
CA GLY A 135 -5.76 -5.26 -12.18
C GLY A 135 -7.13 -5.23 -12.85
N ALA A 136 -7.67 -4.06 -13.19
CA ALA A 136 -8.88 -3.91 -14.00
C ALA A 136 -9.00 -2.45 -14.50
N TYR A 137 -9.84 -2.21 -15.50
CA TYR A 137 -10.23 -0.87 -15.89
C TYR A 137 -11.61 -0.50 -15.37
N PHE A 138 -11.79 0.78 -15.06
CA PHE A 138 -13.10 1.36 -14.82
C PHE A 138 -14.00 1.20 -16.05
N SER A 139 -15.29 0.93 -15.81
CA SER A 139 -16.31 0.85 -16.86
C SER A 139 -17.45 1.84 -16.64
N SER A 140 -17.99 1.92 -15.43
CA SER A 140 -19.12 2.79 -15.06
C SER A 140 -19.31 2.81 -13.55
N HIS A 141 -20.19 3.67 -13.03
CA HIS A 141 -20.65 3.63 -11.65
C HIS A 141 -22.08 4.15 -11.56
N PRO A 142 -22.89 3.72 -10.57
CA PRO A 142 -24.13 4.38 -10.22
C PRO A 142 -23.87 5.63 -9.35
N ALA A 143 -24.94 6.27 -8.86
CA ALA A 143 -24.80 7.30 -7.84
C ALA A 143 -24.23 6.73 -6.53
N ILE A 144 -23.58 7.61 -5.76
CA ILE A 144 -23.14 7.31 -4.38
C ILE A 144 -24.32 6.77 -3.58
N GLN A 145 -24.16 5.59 -3.00
CA GLN A 145 -25.23 4.92 -2.27
C GLN A 145 -24.65 3.90 -1.27
N PRO A 146 -25.40 3.47 -0.25
CA PRO A 146 -24.96 2.39 0.61
C PRO A 146 -24.86 1.07 -0.16
N ALA A 147 -23.87 0.25 0.19
CA ALA A 147 -23.73 -1.14 -0.25
C ALA A 147 -23.01 -1.96 0.83
N VAL A 148 -23.05 -3.29 0.71
CA VAL A 148 -22.34 -4.20 1.59
C VAL A 148 -21.12 -4.76 0.86
N ILE A 149 -19.94 -4.53 1.42
CA ILE A 149 -18.72 -5.23 1.01
C ILE A 149 -18.66 -6.57 1.75
N ARG A 150 -18.40 -7.66 1.02
CA ARG A 150 -18.16 -9.00 1.56
C ARG A 150 -16.66 -9.27 1.56
N VAL A 151 -16.07 -9.45 2.74
CA VAL A 151 -14.64 -9.72 2.88
C VAL A 151 -14.39 -11.21 2.72
N THR A 152 -13.84 -11.61 1.57
CA THR A 152 -13.68 -13.02 1.19
C THR A 152 -12.32 -13.60 1.60
N ASN A 153 -11.30 -12.76 1.80
CA ASN A 153 -10.00 -13.17 2.27
C ASN A 153 -9.62 -12.42 3.54
N LYS A 154 -9.46 -13.16 4.65
CA LYS A 154 -9.12 -12.63 5.98
C LYS A 154 -7.64 -12.79 6.35
N ALA A 155 -6.82 -13.37 5.48
CA ALA A 155 -5.41 -13.60 5.75
C ALA A 155 -4.53 -12.37 5.42
N HIS A 156 -5.01 -11.46 4.56
CA HIS A 156 -4.26 -10.29 4.13
C HIS A 156 -4.29 -9.15 5.17
N SER A 157 -3.20 -8.39 5.29
CA SER A 157 -3.05 -7.30 6.27
C SER A 157 -4.11 -6.21 6.13
N SER A 158 -4.57 -5.94 4.90
CA SER A 158 -5.61 -4.95 4.62
C SER A 158 -7.04 -5.39 4.98
N THR A 159 -7.28 -6.67 5.24
CA THR A 159 -8.64 -7.20 5.43
C THR A 159 -8.83 -8.08 6.66
N SER A 160 -7.75 -8.52 7.31
CA SER A 160 -7.80 -9.41 8.48
C SER A 160 -8.62 -8.88 9.66
N PHE A 161 -8.70 -7.56 9.80
CA PHE A 161 -9.44 -6.88 10.87
C PHE A 161 -10.86 -6.40 10.48
N LEU A 162 -11.22 -6.44 9.20
CA LEU A 162 -12.55 -5.99 8.75
C LEU A 162 -13.64 -6.98 9.20
N PRO A 163 -14.91 -6.58 9.36
CA PRO A 163 -15.99 -7.55 9.50
C PRO A 163 -16.22 -8.32 8.19
N ASP A 164 -16.84 -9.51 8.25
CA ASP A 164 -17.15 -10.30 7.06
C ASP A 164 -18.14 -9.59 6.13
N ALA A 165 -19.08 -8.85 6.72
CA ALA A 165 -19.98 -7.92 6.05
C ALA A 165 -19.65 -6.51 6.51
N TRP A 166 -19.26 -5.65 5.58
CA TRP A 166 -18.85 -4.28 5.85
C TRP A 166 -19.75 -3.31 5.07
N PRO A 167 -20.85 -2.84 5.68
CA PRO A 167 -21.72 -1.84 5.09
C PRO A 167 -21.02 -0.49 5.01
N ARG A 168 -21.07 0.14 3.83
CA ARG A 168 -20.44 1.44 3.58
C ARG A 168 -21.27 2.25 2.59
N THR A 169 -21.02 3.55 2.52
CA THR A 169 -21.55 4.45 1.49
C THR A 169 -20.38 5.07 0.73
N ASP A 170 -20.31 4.84 -0.58
CA ASP A 170 -19.26 5.33 -1.46
C ASP A 170 -19.78 5.32 -2.92
N GLU A 171 -18.95 5.70 -3.90
CA GLU A 171 -19.22 5.50 -5.32
C GLU A 171 -18.65 4.15 -5.79
N TRP A 172 -19.52 3.26 -6.28
CA TRP A 172 -19.16 1.87 -6.55
C TRP A 172 -18.83 1.63 -8.02
N TYR A 173 -17.57 1.33 -8.32
CA TYR A 173 -17.10 1.14 -9.69
C TYR A 173 -17.46 -0.24 -10.22
N ASN A 174 -18.04 -0.27 -11.40
CA ASN A 174 -18.07 -1.44 -12.27
C ASN A 174 -16.77 -1.49 -13.08
N PHE A 175 -16.28 -2.70 -13.30
CA PHE A 175 -14.99 -2.95 -13.95
C PHE A 175 -15.14 -3.69 -15.27
N LYS A 176 -14.18 -3.46 -16.17
CA LYS A 176 -13.94 -4.23 -17.40
C LYS A 176 -12.49 -4.68 -17.44
N ASP A 177 -12.18 -5.63 -18.33
CA ASP A 177 -10.82 -6.15 -18.54
C ASP A 177 -10.12 -6.58 -17.24
N ILE A 178 -10.89 -7.20 -16.34
CA ILE A 178 -10.42 -7.68 -15.04
C ILE A 178 -9.37 -8.76 -15.25
N GLN A 179 -8.20 -8.57 -14.64
CA GLN A 179 -7.06 -9.46 -14.83
C GLN A 179 -7.26 -10.77 -14.05
N PRO A 180 -7.07 -11.94 -14.66
CA PRO A 180 -7.28 -13.24 -13.99
C PRO A 180 -6.24 -13.53 -12.90
N THR A 181 -5.16 -12.75 -12.85
CA THR A 181 -4.06 -12.91 -11.89
C THR A 181 -4.31 -12.17 -10.56
N ILE A 182 -5.35 -11.34 -10.46
CA ILE A 182 -5.67 -10.67 -9.19
C ILE A 182 -6.11 -11.70 -8.15
N THR A 183 -5.68 -11.49 -6.91
CA THR A 183 -6.24 -12.18 -5.74
C THR A 183 -7.26 -11.27 -5.09
N VAL A 184 -8.54 -11.61 -5.24
CA VAL A 184 -9.65 -10.85 -4.67
C VAL A 184 -9.63 -10.94 -3.15
N LEU A 185 -9.71 -9.79 -2.49
CA LEU A 185 -9.74 -9.65 -1.03
C LEU A 185 -11.16 -9.44 -0.49
N ALA A 186 -11.96 -8.71 -1.26
CA ALA A 186 -13.34 -8.42 -0.95
C ALA A 186 -14.14 -8.22 -2.24
N THR A 187 -15.43 -8.54 -2.19
CA THR A 187 -16.38 -8.31 -3.26
C THR A 187 -17.48 -7.36 -2.84
N LEU A 188 -18.12 -6.70 -3.79
CA LEU A 188 -19.30 -5.88 -3.56
C LEU A 188 -20.57 -6.73 -3.74
N ASP A 189 -21.50 -6.64 -2.79
CA ASP A 189 -22.76 -7.38 -2.84
C ASP A 189 -23.78 -6.63 -3.70
N GLU A 190 -23.89 -6.99 -4.99
CA GLU A 190 -24.84 -6.37 -5.93
C GLU A 190 -26.32 -6.55 -5.55
N SER A 191 -26.67 -7.40 -4.57
CA SER A 191 -28.04 -7.46 -4.04
C SER A 191 -28.36 -6.35 -3.03
N SER A 192 -27.32 -5.65 -2.54
CA SER A 192 -27.45 -4.62 -1.49
C SER A 192 -27.56 -3.19 -2.03
N TYR A 193 -27.39 -3.00 -3.34
CA TYR A 193 -27.42 -1.69 -4.01
C TYR A 193 -27.89 -1.85 -5.47
N THR A 194 -27.99 -0.75 -6.22
CA THR A 194 -28.41 -0.78 -7.63
C THR A 194 -27.33 -0.27 -8.58
N GLY A 195 -27.26 -0.85 -9.78
CA GLY A 195 -26.34 -0.43 -10.85
C GLY A 195 -25.02 -1.21 -10.94
N GLY A 196 -24.86 -2.29 -10.18
CA GLY A 196 -23.78 -3.26 -10.37
C GLY A 196 -23.90 -4.02 -11.70
N THR A 197 -22.77 -4.29 -12.35
CA THR A 197 -22.71 -5.00 -13.64
C THR A 197 -21.62 -6.08 -13.70
N ASN A 198 -20.93 -6.36 -12.59
CA ASN A 198 -19.90 -7.40 -12.50
C ASN A 198 -20.41 -8.73 -11.94
N GLY A 199 -21.64 -8.78 -11.44
CA GLY A 199 -22.30 -9.98 -10.98
C GLY A 199 -21.82 -10.44 -9.60
N THR A 200 -21.97 -11.75 -9.32
CA THR A 200 -21.75 -12.32 -7.98
C THR A 200 -20.30 -12.25 -7.48
N THR A 201 -19.35 -11.94 -8.35
CA THR A 201 -17.92 -11.87 -8.02
C THR A 201 -17.36 -10.46 -8.17
N HIS A 202 -18.19 -9.42 -8.15
CA HIS A 202 -17.79 -8.01 -8.28
C HIS A 202 -16.61 -7.67 -7.36
N PRO A 203 -15.36 -7.62 -7.86
CA PRO A 203 -14.21 -7.41 -7.00
C PRO A 203 -14.14 -5.93 -6.60
N ILE A 204 -13.89 -5.64 -5.33
CA ILE A 204 -13.82 -4.25 -4.82
C ILE A 204 -12.51 -3.92 -4.12
N ALA A 205 -11.72 -4.95 -3.79
CA ALA A 205 -10.34 -4.84 -3.36
C ALA A 205 -9.56 -6.10 -3.76
N TRP A 206 -8.32 -5.94 -4.18
CA TRP A 206 -7.47 -7.06 -4.60
C TRP A 206 -5.99 -6.74 -4.46
N TYR A 207 -5.16 -7.76 -4.59
CA TYR A 207 -3.71 -7.64 -4.68
C TYR A 207 -3.14 -8.67 -5.65
N HIS A 208 -1.92 -8.44 -6.12
CA HIS A 208 -1.09 -9.45 -6.77
C HIS A 208 0.39 -9.03 -6.77
N GLU A 209 1.25 -9.97 -7.16
CA GLU A 209 2.59 -9.62 -7.66
C GLU A 209 2.50 -9.42 -9.18
N PHE A 210 3.18 -8.40 -9.69
CA PHE A 210 3.19 -8.09 -11.12
C PHE A 210 4.51 -7.48 -11.55
N ASP A 211 5.07 -8.03 -12.63
CA ASP A 211 6.31 -7.58 -13.27
C ASP A 211 7.43 -7.28 -12.27
N GLY A 212 7.61 -8.14 -11.26
CA GLY A 212 8.61 -8.01 -10.19
C GLY A 212 8.15 -7.26 -8.93
N GLY A 213 7.14 -6.40 -9.05
CA GLY A 213 6.60 -5.59 -7.95
C GLY A 213 5.37 -6.20 -7.26
N ARG A 214 4.85 -5.46 -6.27
CA ARG A 214 3.63 -5.80 -5.50
C ARG A 214 2.58 -4.73 -5.73
N ALA A 215 1.38 -5.12 -6.14
CA ALA A 215 0.29 -4.22 -6.41
C ALA A 215 -0.91 -4.51 -5.48
N PHE A 216 -1.48 -3.45 -4.92
CA PHE A 216 -2.73 -3.49 -4.18
C PHE A 216 -3.70 -2.48 -4.78
N TYR A 217 -4.99 -2.81 -4.78
CA TYR A 217 -6.05 -1.89 -5.18
C TYR A 217 -7.25 -1.96 -4.23
N THR A 218 -7.88 -0.81 -4.01
CA THR A 218 -9.20 -0.70 -3.39
C THR A 218 -10.07 0.30 -4.15
N ALA A 219 -11.32 -0.06 -4.42
CA ALA A 219 -12.24 0.78 -5.18
C ALA A 219 -12.91 1.87 -4.33
N GLY A 220 -12.87 1.75 -3.00
CA GLY A 220 -13.40 2.79 -2.11
C GLY A 220 -12.53 4.04 -2.11
N GLY A 221 -13.07 5.15 -1.59
CA GLY A 221 -12.34 6.41 -1.44
C GLY A 221 -12.80 7.54 -2.36
N HIS A 222 -14.02 7.47 -2.91
CA HIS A 222 -14.62 8.62 -3.61
C HIS A 222 -14.95 9.74 -2.63
N THR A 223 -15.54 9.39 -1.48
CA THR A 223 -16.12 10.34 -0.53
C THR A 223 -15.09 10.88 0.47
N ASN A 224 -15.36 12.06 1.04
CA ASN A 224 -14.56 12.61 2.13
C ASN A 224 -14.68 11.76 3.41
N GLU A 225 -15.85 11.16 3.61
CA GLU A 225 -16.22 10.32 4.73
C GLU A 225 -15.39 9.04 4.78
N SER A 226 -15.07 8.46 3.61
CA SER A 226 -14.18 7.30 3.53
C SER A 226 -12.86 7.55 4.26
N TYR A 227 -12.25 8.73 4.11
CA TYR A 227 -10.98 9.09 4.75
C TYR A 227 -11.10 9.52 6.23
N GLN A 228 -12.31 9.46 6.80
CA GLN A 228 -12.57 9.63 8.22
C GLN A 228 -12.94 8.30 8.90
N GLU A 229 -13.24 7.26 8.12
CA GLU A 229 -13.65 5.95 8.61
C GLU A 229 -12.43 5.13 9.08
N PRO A 230 -12.35 4.74 10.37
CA PRO A 230 -11.18 4.03 10.90
C PRO A 230 -10.88 2.70 10.21
N LEU A 231 -11.91 1.94 9.83
CA LEU A 231 -11.72 0.65 9.13
C LEU A 231 -11.17 0.85 7.72
N PHE A 232 -11.62 1.88 6.99
CA PHE A 232 -11.09 2.18 5.67
C PHE A 232 -9.65 2.68 5.72
N LEU A 233 -9.33 3.56 6.67
CA LEU A 233 -7.95 4.01 6.86
C LEU A 233 -7.01 2.85 7.18
N ARG A 234 -7.44 1.91 8.03
CA ARG A 234 -6.67 0.69 8.33
C ARG A 234 -6.57 -0.23 7.12
N HIS A 235 -7.58 -0.27 6.24
CA HIS A 235 -7.57 -1.04 5.00
C HIS A 235 -6.53 -0.49 4.01
N VAL A 236 -6.53 0.84 3.82
CA VAL A 236 -5.53 1.55 3.01
C VAL A 236 -4.12 1.34 3.57
N LEU A 237 -3.93 1.48 4.89
CA LEU A 237 -2.63 1.22 5.52
C LEU A 237 -2.15 -0.21 5.29
N GLY A 238 -3.02 -1.21 5.45
CA GLY A 238 -2.65 -2.60 5.18
C GLY A 238 -2.26 -2.86 3.72
N GLY A 239 -2.90 -2.16 2.77
CA GLY A 239 -2.55 -2.19 1.35
C GLY A 239 -1.19 -1.54 1.07
N ILE A 240 -0.91 -0.40 1.69
CA ILE A 240 0.41 0.26 1.63
C ILE A 240 1.49 -0.67 2.21
N GLN A 241 1.24 -1.29 3.35
CA GLN A 241 2.19 -2.23 3.98
C GLN A 241 2.47 -3.45 3.09
N TYR A 242 1.45 -3.98 2.40
CA TYR A 242 1.65 -5.04 1.41
C TYR A 242 2.56 -4.58 0.27
N ALA A 243 2.28 -3.41 -0.32
CA ALA A 243 3.07 -2.87 -1.43
C ALA A 243 4.55 -2.62 -1.01
N LEU A 244 4.78 -2.10 0.20
CA LEU A 244 6.12 -1.94 0.76
C LEU A 244 6.87 -3.28 0.88
N GLY A 245 6.18 -4.36 1.23
CA GLY A 245 6.76 -5.70 1.34
C GLY A 245 7.80 -5.85 2.45
N LYS A 246 8.52 -6.97 2.44
CA LYS A 246 9.70 -7.15 3.30
C LYS A 246 10.87 -6.37 2.70
N ARG A 247 11.29 -5.34 3.40
CA ARG A 247 12.42 -4.50 3.01
C ARG A 247 13.72 -5.28 3.23
N LYS A 248 14.64 -5.16 2.28
CA LYS A 248 15.93 -5.88 2.23
C LYS A 248 17.05 -5.05 2.82
#